data_AF-A0A3G3ME74-F1
#
_entry.id   AF-A0A3G3ME74-F1
#
_cell.length_a   1.000
_cell.length_b   1.000
_cell.length_c   1.000
_cell.angle_alpha   90.00
_cell.angle_beta   90.00
_cell.angle_gamma   90.00
#
_symmetry.space_group_name_H-M   'P 1'
#
loop_
_entity.id
_entity.type
_entity.pdbx_description
1 polymer ?
#
loop_
_entity_poly.entity_id
_entity_poly.type
_entity_poly.pdbx_seq_one_letter_code
_entity_poly.pdbx_strand_id
1 'polypeptide(L)'
;MKNHTFHLVDQSPWPLLSSFSMFSMLMGFIKWFHFINYNLLMISFFSLLLVVTQWWRDVTRESTYQGLHTMKVNKGLQWGMILFIISEIFFFMAFFWTFFHSSLSPSIELGLNWPPKKIVSFNPLEIPLLNTLTLLSSGISITWAHHSLMENNFYMFKQSIIITMFLGIYFSLLQTYEYLEASFTITDSV
;
A
#
# COMPACT_ATOMS: atom_id res chain seq x y z
N MET A 1 -10.36 39.02 6.25
CA MET A 1 -10.74 37.95 7.19
C MET A 1 -11.56 36.92 6.44
N LYS A 2 -11.16 35.65 6.45
CA LYS A 2 -11.97 34.57 5.83
C LYS A 2 -13.09 34.22 6.81
N ASN A 3 -14.35 34.33 6.38
CA ASN A 3 -15.53 34.04 7.22
C ASN A 3 -15.88 32.54 7.27
N HIS A 4 -15.01 31.67 6.74
CA HIS A 4 -15.21 30.23 6.72
C HIS A 4 -14.02 29.49 7.31
N THR A 5 -14.29 28.26 7.74
CA THR A 5 -13.33 27.38 8.42
C THR A 5 -12.63 26.40 7.49
N PHE A 6 -12.96 26.42 6.19
CA PHE A 6 -12.34 25.59 5.16
C PHE A 6 -10.99 26.13 4.69
N HIS A 7 -10.11 25.20 4.29
CA HIS A 7 -8.86 25.49 3.64
C HIS A 7 -9.10 25.80 2.15
N LEU A 8 -8.62 26.95 1.70
CA LEU A 8 -8.58 27.30 0.27
C LEU A 8 -7.13 27.09 -0.17
N VAL A 9 -6.89 26.01 -0.90
CA VAL A 9 -5.55 25.61 -1.37
C VAL A 9 -5.08 26.59 -2.44
N ASP A 10 -3.81 26.99 -2.36
CA ASP A 10 -3.17 27.80 -3.39
C ASP A 10 -3.01 26.98 -4.69
N GLN A 11 -2.76 27.67 -5.81
CA GLN A 11 -2.53 27.00 -7.08
C GLN A 11 -1.28 26.13 -6.99
N SER A 12 -1.44 24.83 -7.19
CA SER A 12 -0.33 23.86 -7.15
C SER A 12 -0.14 23.18 -8.51
N PRO A 13 1.12 22.95 -8.94
CA PRO A 13 1.41 22.24 -10.19
C PRO A 13 1.26 20.72 -10.04
N TRP A 14 1.16 20.20 -8.82
CA TRP A 14 1.22 18.75 -8.53
C TRP A 14 0.16 17.91 -9.23
N PRO A 15 -1.12 18.32 -9.33
CA PRO A 15 -2.12 17.54 -10.05
C PRO A 15 -1.82 17.38 -11.55
N LEU A 16 -1.24 18.42 -12.17
CA LEU A 16 -0.86 18.37 -13.58
C LEU A 16 0.37 17.48 -13.76
N LEU A 17 1.41 17.66 -12.93
CA LEU A 17 2.62 16.84 -13.00
C LEU A 17 2.34 15.36 -12.70
N SER A 18 1.45 15.07 -11.75
CA SER A 18 1.06 13.68 -11.43
C SER A 18 0.34 13.01 -12.60
N SER A 19 -0.61 13.70 -13.25
CA SER A 19 -1.31 13.15 -14.42
C SER A 19 -0.37 12.88 -15.60
N PHE A 20 0.58 13.78 -15.90
CA PHE A 20 1.60 13.54 -16.92
C PHE A 20 2.53 12.37 -16.55
N SER A 21 2.95 12.28 -15.29
CA SER A 21 3.81 11.18 -14.82
C SER A 21 3.09 9.83 -14.95
N MET A 22 1.80 9.74 -14.57
CA MET A 22 0.99 8.53 -14.71
C MET A 22 0.78 8.15 -16.18
N PHE A 23 0.47 9.11 -17.05
CA PHE A 23 0.35 8.85 -18.48
C PHE A 23 1.67 8.32 -19.07
N SER A 24 2.80 8.93 -18.70
CA SER A 24 4.12 8.48 -19.15
C SER A 24 4.47 7.08 -18.62
N MET A 25 3.99 6.72 -17.42
CA MET A 25 4.16 5.38 -16.84
C MET A 25 3.34 4.33 -17.60
N LEU A 26 2.09 4.63 -17.97
CA LEU A 26 1.27 3.75 -18.81
C LEU A 26 1.94 3.52 -20.18
N MET A 27 2.43 4.58 -20.83
CA MET A 27 3.20 4.45 -22.08
C MET A 27 4.52 3.70 -21.86
N GLY A 28 5.13 3.84 -20.68
CA GLY A 28 6.31 3.09 -20.24
C GLY A 28 6.05 1.58 -20.19
N PHE A 29 4.90 1.15 -19.65
CA PHE A 29 4.51 -0.26 -19.63
C PHE A 29 4.31 -0.82 -21.04
N ILE A 30 3.60 -0.10 -21.91
CA ILE A 30 3.41 -0.51 -23.32
C ILE A 30 4.77 -0.67 -24.01
N LYS A 31 5.68 0.30 -23.81
CA LYS A 31 7.02 0.26 -24.38
C LYS A 31 7.86 -0.90 -23.83
N TRP A 32 7.72 -1.20 -22.54
CA TRP A 32 8.42 -2.32 -21.93
C TRP A 32 7.92 -3.66 -22.48
N PHE A 33 6.61 -3.89 -22.55
CA PHE A 33 6.06 -5.16 -23.01
C PHE A 33 6.28 -5.42 -24.50
N HIS A 34 6.21 -4.40 -25.36
CA HIS A 34 6.33 -4.60 -26.82
C HIS A 34 7.75 -4.38 -27.37
N PHE A 35 8.51 -3.45 -26.81
CA PHE A 35 9.84 -3.07 -27.33
C PHE A 35 10.99 -3.43 -26.37
N ILE A 36 10.71 -4.07 -25.23
CA ILE A 36 11.70 -4.52 -24.22
C ILE A 36 12.56 -3.36 -23.67
N ASN A 37 12.09 -2.12 -23.81
CA ASN A 37 12.82 -0.93 -23.39
C ASN A 37 12.14 -0.28 -22.18
N TYR A 38 12.79 -0.39 -21.03
CA TYR A 38 12.29 0.08 -19.73
C TYR A 38 12.68 1.53 -19.39
N ASN A 39 13.43 2.24 -20.25
CA ASN A 39 13.94 3.58 -19.94
C ASN A 39 12.83 4.58 -19.61
N LEU A 40 11.74 4.55 -20.40
CA LEU A 40 10.60 5.44 -20.17
C LEU A 40 9.88 5.10 -18.87
N LEU A 41 9.70 3.81 -18.58
CA LEU A 41 9.08 3.34 -17.34
C LEU A 41 9.88 3.82 -16.12
N MET A 42 11.21 3.64 -16.13
CA MET A 42 12.06 4.09 -15.01
C MET A 42 12.00 5.60 -14.81
N ILE A 43 12.13 6.40 -15.88
CA ILE A 43 12.04 7.87 -15.79
C ILE A 43 10.67 8.28 -15.22
N SER A 44 9.59 7.69 -15.73
CA SER A 44 8.24 7.99 -15.27
C SER A 44 8.03 7.64 -13.79
N PHE A 45 8.54 6.50 -13.34
CA PHE A 45 8.44 6.06 -11.96
C PHE A 45 9.19 7.01 -11.01
N PHE A 46 10.43 7.40 -11.36
CA PHE A 46 11.17 8.41 -10.59
C PHE A 46 10.45 9.76 -10.57
N SER A 47 9.88 10.19 -11.70
CA SER A 47 9.13 11.46 -11.75
C SER A 47 7.88 11.42 -10.85
N LEU A 48 7.16 10.30 -10.82
CA LEU A 48 5.98 10.13 -9.96
C LEU A 48 6.37 10.17 -8.47
N LEU A 49 7.43 9.47 -8.07
CA LEU A 49 7.94 9.52 -6.70
C LEU A 49 8.32 10.94 -6.26
N LEU A 50 8.96 11.71 -7.14
CA LEU A 50 9.29 13.11 -6.87
C LEU A 50 8.03 13.97 -6.68
N VAL A 51 7.02 13.79 -7.53
CA VAL A 51 5.76 14.54 -7.42
C VAL A 51 5.04 14.20 -6.10
N VAL A 52 4.93 12.92 -5.74
CA VAL A 52 4.25 12.50 -4.50
C VAL A 52 4.97 13.02 -3.26
N THR A 53 6.31 12.91 -3.22
CA THR A 53 7.10 13.42 -2.08
C THR A 53 7.02 14.94 -1.94
N GLN A 54 7.03 15.69 -3.05
CA GLN A 54 6.90 17.14 -3.03
C GLN A 54 5.49 17.60 -2.67
N TRP A 55 4.47 16.89 -3.15
CA TRP A 55 3.07 17.18 -2.80
C TRP A 55 2.82 16.95 -1.31
N TRP A 56 3.24 15.81 -0.76
CA TRP A 56 3.10 15.55 0.69
C TRP A 56 3.92 16.52 1.55
N ARG A 57 5.08 16.98 1.07
CA ARG A 57 5.83 18.06 1.73
C ARG A 57 5.03 19.36 1.78
N ASP A 58 4.30 19.71 0.73
CA ASP A 58 3.50 20.93 0.73
C ASP A 58 2.28 20.79 1.65
N VAL A 59 1.63 19.62 1.70
CA VAL A 59 0.57 19.33 2.69
C VAL A 59 1.10 19.40 4.13
N THR A 60 2.32 18.92 4.40
CA THR A 60 2.91 19.03 5.75
C THR A 60 3.24 20.48 6.11
N ARG A 61 3.58 21.31 5.11
CA ARG A 61 3.79 22.77 5.31
C ARG A 61 2.49 23.52 5.57
N GLU A 62 1.45 23.24 4.80
CA GLU A 62 0.11 23.82 4.96
C GLU A 62 -0.50 23.49 6.33
N SER A 63 -0.25 22.27 6.82
CA SER A 63 -0.72 21.82 8.13
C SER A 63 0.12 22.35 9.30
N THR A 64 1.42 22.05 9.34
CA THR A 64 2.25 22.29 10.55
C THR A 64 2.79 23.72 10.64
N TYR A 65 3.25 24.30 9.54
CA TYR A 65 3.88 25.62 9.54
C TYR A 65 2.88 26.76 9.31
N GLN A 66 1.86 26.55 8.47
CA GLN A 66 0.86 27.57 8.15
C GLN A 66 -0.42 27.45 9.00
N GLY A 67 -0.66 26.31 9.65
CA GLY A 67 -1.79 26.11 10.56
C GLY A 67 -3.16 26.11 9.87
N LEU A 68 -3.23 25.78 8.57
CA LEU A 68 -4.47 25.88 7.77
C LEU A 68 -5.45 24.73 8.04
N HIS A 69 -5.03 23.70 8.78
CA HIS A 69 -5.80 22.52 9.12
C HIS A 69 -6.68 22.74 10.36
N THR A 70 -7.83 23.39 10.18
CA THR A 70 -8.84 23.52 11.26
C THR A 70 -9.50 22.18 11.58
N MET A 71 -10.21 22.09 12.71
CA MET A 71 -10.94 20.86 13.10
C MET A 71 -11.92 20.36 12.03
N LYS A 72 -12.56 21.25 11.26
CA LYS A 72 -13.45 20.83 10.15
C LYS A 72 -12.66 20.23 8.99
N VAL A 73 -11.50 20.81 8.66
CA VAL A 73 -10.60 20.29 7.63
C VAL A 73 -10.07 18.92 8.03
N ASN A 74 -9.60 18.76 9.27
CA ASN A 74 -9.12 17.46 9.78
C ASN A 74 -10.22 16.39 9.77
N LYS A 75 -11.45 16.71 10.15
CA LYS A 75 -12.60 15.78 9.99
C LYS A 75 -12.83 15.41 8.52
N GLY A 76 -12.69 16.36 7.59
CA GLY A 76 -12.76 16.10 6.15
C GLY A 76 -11.67 15.13 5.68
N LEU A 77 -10.42 15.32 6.12
CA LEU A 77 -9.30 14.42 5.82
C LEU A 77 -9.52 13.02 6.40
N GLN A 78 -10.07 12.90 7.61
CA GLN A 78 -10.43 11.61 8.21
C GLN A 78 -11.47 10.86 7.38
N TRP A 79 -12.55 11.53 6.96
CA TRP A 79 -13.55 10.94 6.06
C TRP A 79 -12.95 10.56 4.71
N GLY A 80 -12.06 11.39 4.16
CA GLY A 80 -11.32 11.07 2.93
C GLY A 80 -10.49 9.80 3.06
N MET A 81 -9.76 9.63 4.16
CA MET A 81 -8.97 8.41 4.40
C MET A 81 -9.85 7.17 4.61
N ILE A 82 -10.97 7.30 5.32
CA ILE A 82 -11.93 6.19 5.50
C ILE A 82 -12.48 5.74 4.13
N LEU A 83 -12.93 6.68 3.29
CA LEU A 83 -13.45 6.37 1.96
C LEU A 83 -12.38 5.74 1.06
N PHE A 84 -11.13 6.21 1.14
CA PHE A 84 -10.01 5.62 0.42
C PHE A 84 -9.74 4.16 0.85
N ILE A 85 -9.70 3.89 2.17
CA ILE A 85 -9.55 2.51 2.68
C ILE A 85 -10.71 1.63 2.22
N ILE A 86 -11.94 2.14 2.22
CA ILE A 86 -13.11 1.40 1.72
C ILE A 86 -12.93 1.04 0.23
N SER A 87 -12.44 1.95 -0.60
CA SER A 87 -12.17 1.63 -2.02
C SER A 87 -11.11 0.53 -2.18
N GLU A 88 -10.06 0.52 -1.35
CA GLU A 88 -9.05 -0.54 -1.35
C GLU A 88 -9.63 -1.89 -0.91
N ILE A 89 -10.53 -1.92 0.09
CA ILE A 89 -11.22 -3.16 0.50
C ILE A 89 -12.02 -3.76 -0.67
N PHE A 90 -12.74 -2.93 -1.44
CA PHE A 90 -13.47 -3.39 -2.63
C PHE A 90 -12.53 -3.85 -3.74
N PHE A 91 -11.39 -3.19 -3.92
CA PHE A 91 -10.35 -3.64 -4.86
C PHE A 91 -9.84 -5.04 -4.48
N PHE A 92 -9.52 -5.30 -3.21
CA PHE A 92 -9.12 -6.64 -2.76
C PHE A 92 -10.25 -7.68 -2.84
N MET A 93 -11.51 -7.28 -2.63
CA MET A 93 -12.67 -8.16 -2.77
C MET A 93 -12.77 -8.76 -4.19
N ALA A 94 -12.32 -8.05 -5.22
CA ALA A 94 -12.27 -8.59 -6.58
C ALA A 94 -11.30 -9.77 -6.71
N PHE A 95 -10.12 -9.71 -6.08
CA PHE A 95 -9.16 -10.83 -6.09
C PHE A 95 -9.65 -12.02 -5.28
N PHE A 96 -10.29 -11.78 -4.14
CA PHE A 96 -10.95 -12.86 -3.38
C PHE A 96 -12.06 -13.51 -4.19
N TRP A 97 -12.86 -12.72 -4.91
CA TRP A 97 -13.89 -13.25 -5.80
C TRP A 97 -13.29 -14.16 -6.86
N THR A 98 -12.21 -13.74 -7.54
CA THR A 98 -11.54 -14.59 -8.54
C THR A 98 -11.01 -15.88 -7.94
N PHE A 99 -10.40 -15.81 -6.74
CA PHE A 99 -9.91 -16.99 -6.03
C PHE A 99 -11.03 -17.96 -5.62
N PHE A 100 -12.15 -17.46 -5.08
CA PHE A 100 -13.26 -18.33 -4.70
C PHE A 100 -13.96 -18.93 -5.93
N HIS A 101 -14.06 -18.17 -7.01
CA HIS A 101 -14.63 -18.69 -8.26
C HIS A 101 -13.82 -19.86 -8.82
N SER A 102 -12.49 -19.77 -8.82
CA SER A 102 -11.63 -20.86 -9.30
C SER A 102 -11.53 -22.04 -8.34
N SER A 103 -11.46 -21.78 -7.03
CA SER A 103 -11.27 -22.82 -6.02
C SER A 103 -12.53 -23.63 -5.68
N LEU A 104 -13.71 -23.00 -5.67
CA LEU A 104 -14.97 -23.68 -5.33
C LEU A 104 -15.53 -24.52 -6.48
N SER A 105 -15.28 -24.12 -7.73
CA SER A 105 -15.70 -24.85 -8.93
C SER A 105 -14.51 -25.05 -9.89
N PRO A 106 -13.54 -25.92 -9.54
CA PRO A 106 -12.36 -26.13 -10.37
C PRO A 106 -12.74 -26.70 -11.74
N SER A 107 -12.11 -26.17 -12.79
CA SER A 107 -12.34 -26.64 -14.16
C SER A 107 -11.82 -28.06 -14.37
N ILE A 108 -12.32 -28.71 -15.42
CA ILE A 108 -11.88 -30.06 -15.80
C ILE A 108 -10.38 -30.10 -16.12
N GLU A 109 -9.84 -28.99 -16.63
CA GLU A 109 -8.42 -28.82 -16.97
C GLU A 109 -7.50 -28.92 -15.74
N LEU A 110 -7.97 -28.43 -14.58
CA LEU A 110 -7.25 -28.53 -13.29
C LEU A 110 -7.37 -29.92 -12.65
N GLY A 111 -8.23 -30.79 -13.19
CA GLY A 111 -8.48 -32.13 -12.67
C GLY A 111 -9.56 -32.19 -11.58
N LEU A 112 -10.50 -31.24 -11.58
CA LEU A 112 -11.66 -31.14 -10.67
C LEU A 112 -11.33 -31.05 -9.16
N ASN A 113 -10.08 -30.74 -8.81
CA ASN A 113 -9.63 -30.61 -7.43
C ASN A 113 -8.92 -29.27 -7.21
N TRP A 114 -8.98 -28.78 -5.96
CA TRP A 114 -8.21 -27.63 -5.49
C TRP A 114 -7.37 -28.02 -4.26
N PRO A 115 -6.06 -27.75 -4.22
CA PRO A 115 -5.24 -27.15 -5.28
C PRO A 115 -5.11 -28.06 -6.52
N PRO A 116 -4.77 -27.49 -7.70
CA PRO A 116 -4.52 -28.25 -8.92
C PRO A 116 -3.46 -29.34 -8.71
N LYS A 117 -3.60 -30.44 -9.46
CA LYS A 117 -2.64 -31.55 -9.38
C LYS A 117 -1.23 -31.05 -9.73
N LYS A 118 -0.24 -31.43 -8.90
CA LYS A 118 1.19 -31.05 -8.97
C LYS A 118 1.57 -29.70 -8.36
N ILE A 119 0.61 -28.87 -7.95
CA ILE A 119 0.94 -27.67 -7.17
C ILE A 119 1.14 -28.08 -5.71
N VAL A 120 2.35 -27.86 -5.18
CA VAL A 120 2.64 -28.06 -3.76
C VAL A 120 2.42 -26.73 -3.05
N SER A 121 1.29 -26.64 -2.34
CA SER A 121 0.96 -25.47 -1.53
C SER A 121 1.90 -25.34 -0.33
N PHE A 122 2.14 -24.10 0.11
CA PHE A 122 2.86 -23.83 1.35
C PHE A 122 2.17 -24.45 2.57
N ASN A 123 2.97 -24.85 3.55
CA ASN A 123 2.45 -25.22 4.85
C ASN A 123 2.03 -23.95 5.61
N PRO A 124 0.74 -23.79 5.95
CA PRO A 124 0.26 -22.57 6.60
C PRO A 124 0.85 -22.35 8.01
N LEU A 125 1.41 -23.39 8.64
CA LEU A 125 1.96 -23.32 10.00
C LEU A 125 3.42 -22.85 10.06
N GLU A 126 4.09 -22.69 8.93
CA GLU A 126 5.50 -22.29 8.87
C GLU A 126 5.63 -20.77 8.73
N ILE A 127 6.22 -20.30 7.64
CA ILE A 127 6.46 -18.88 7.36
C ILE A 127 5.15 -18.07 7.30
N PRO A 128 4.03 -18.57 6.72
CA PRO A 128 2.78 -17.83 6.72
C PRO A 128 2.26 -17.52 8.13
N LEU A 129 2.35 -18.48 9.06
CA LEU A 129 1.97 -18.24 10.46
C LEU A 129 2.85 -17.18 11.10
N LEU A 130 4.17 -17.26 10.89
CA LEU A 130 5.11 -16.24 11.39
C LEU A 130 4.75 -14.85 10.85
N ASN A 131 4.44 -14.75 9.56
CA ASN A 131 4.00 -13.50 8.93
C ASN A 131 2.73 -12.94 9.60
N THR A 132 1.73 -13.76 9.91
CA THR A 132 0.55 -13.28 10.66
C THR A 132 0.88 -12.77 12.05
N LEU A 133 1.77 -13.44 12.78
CA LEU A 133 2.23 -13.00 14.11
C LEU A 133 3.03 -11.70 14.04
N THR A 134 3.84 -11.50 12.99
CA THR A 134 4.59 -10.24 12.80
C THR A 134 3.65 -9.07 12.53
N LEU A 135 2.59 -9.27 11.73
CA LEU A 135 1.59 -8.24 11.49
C LEU A 135 0.78 -7.92 12.76
N LEU A 136 0.34 -8.94 13.50
CA LEU A 136 -0.39 -8.75 14.76
C LEU A 136 0.46 -8.01 15.81
N SER A 137 1.73 -8.37 15.96
CA SER A 137 2.66 -7.69 16.87
C SER A 137 2.98 -6.26 16.44
N SER A 138 3.04 -5.98 15.13
CA SER A 138 3.13 -4.61 14.61
C SER A 138 1.86 -3.79 14.95
N GLY A 139 0.69 -4.43 14.95
CA GLY A 139 -0.57 -3.84 15.40
C GLY A 139 -0.56 -3.43 16.88
N ILE A 140 0.02 -4.26 17.76
CA ILE A 140 0.16 -3.94 19.19
C ILE A 140 1.18 -2.81 19.41
N SER A 141 2.29 -2.81 18.68
CA SER A 141 3.31 -1.77 18.83
C SER A 141 2.86 -0.41 18.28
N ILE A 142 2.02 -0.36 17.24
CA ILE A 142 1.47 0.93 16.76
C ILE A 142 0.38 1.48 17.68
N THR A 143 -0.42 0.63 18.33
CA THR A 143 -1.37 1.10 19.35
C THR A 143 -0.63 1.64 20.58
N TRP A 144 0.46 0.98 20.98
CA TRP A 144 1.37 1.51 22.00
C TRP A 144 1.99 2.86 21.59
N ALA A 145 2.41 3.01 20.33
CA ALA A 145 2.87 4.29 19.80
C ALA A 145 1.78 5.38 19.90
N HIS A 146 0.55 5.06 19.52
CA HIS A 146 -0.56 6.00 19.61
C HIS A 146 -0.84 6.45 21.05
N HIS A 147 -0.88 5.51 22.00
CA HIS A 147 -1.11 5.86 23.42
C HIS A 147 0.04 6.69 24.00
N SER A 148 1.29 6.33 23.71
CA SER A 148 2.45 7.10 24.18
C SER A 148 2.52 8.51 23.58
N LEU A 149 2.02 8.71 22.35
CA LEU A 149 1.87 10.05 21.76
C LEU A 149 0.82 10.88 22.52
N MET A 150 -0.33 10.28 22.86
CA MET A 150 -1.39 10.95 23.63
C MET A 150 -0.94 11.30 25.06
N GLU A 151 -0.08 10.48 25.66
CA GLU A 151 0.52 10.73 26.98
C GLU A 151 1.76 11.65 26.95
N ASN A 152 2.13 12.18 25.77
CA ASN A 152 3.32 13.01 25.54
C ASN A 152 4.66 12.34 25.92
N ASN A 153 4.73 11.01 25.95
CA ASN A 153 5.96 10.28 26.22
C ASN A 153 6.74 10.01 24.93
N PHE A 154 7.56 10.98 24.53
CA PHE A 154 8.34 10.93 23.28
C PHE A 154 9.33 9.76 23.20
N TYR A 155 9.91 9.34 24.33
CA TYR A 155 10.87 8.24 24.33
C TYR A 155 10.19 6.92 23.96
N MET A 156 9.07 6.59 24.61
CA MET A 156 8.29 5.39 24.32
C MET A 156 7.66 5.44 22.93
N PHE A 157 7.18 6.61 22.50
CA PHE A 157 6.67 6.82 21.14
C PHE A 157 7.72 6.51 20.07
N LYS A 158 8.93 7.05 20.23
CA LYS A 158 10.02 6.81 19.27
C LYS A 158 10.40 5.33 19.24
N GLN A 159 10.51 4.69 20.40
CA GLN A 159 10.86 3.27 20.49
C GLN A 159 9.81 2.38 19.81
N SER A 160 8.53 2.58 20.13
CA SER A 160 7.43 1.79 19.59
C SER A 160 7.28 1.95 18.07
N ILE A 161 7.41 3.18 17.52
CA ILE A 161 7.41 3.39 16.06
C ILE A 161 8.60 2.73 15.35
N ILE A 162 9.80 2.75 15.96
CA ILE A 162 10.95 2.08 15.36
C ILE A 162 10.70 0.56 15.30
N ILE A 163 10.10 -0.01 16.35
CA ILE A 163 9.71 -1.44 16.38
C ILE A 163 8.69 -1.76 15.30
N THR A 164 7.64 -0.95 15.11
CA THR A 164 6.62 -1.19 14.08
C THR A 164 7.22 -1.16 12.68
N MET A 165 8.09 -0.18 12.37
CA MET A 165 8.76 -0.10 11.07
C MET A 165 9.69 -1.30 10.85
N PHE A 166 10.43 -1.72 11.88
CA PHE A 166 11.30 -2.89 11.78
C PHE A 166 10.50 -4.17 11.50
N LEU A 167 9.38 -4.39 12.20
CA LEU A 167 8.50 -5.54 11.96
C LEU A 167 7.90 -5.52 10.54
N GLY A 168 7.56 -4.35 10.01
CA GLY A 168 7.08 -4.21 8.63
C GLY A 168 8.14 -4.57 7.58
N ILE A 169 9.39 -4.12 7.78
CA ILE A 169 10.51 -4.50 6.93
C ILE A 169 10.78 -6.01 7.05
N TYR A 170 10.75 -6.56 8.26
CA TYR A 170 10.92 -7.98 8.51
C TYR A 170 9.86 -8.83 7.78
N PHE A 171 8.58 -8.44 7.85
CA PHE A 171 7.51 -9.06 7.07
C PHE A 171 7.79 -9.03 5.55
N SER A 172 8.22 -7.88 5.02
CA SER A 172 8.53 -7.78 3.59
C SER A 172 9.68 -8.70 3.15
N LEU A 173 10.69 -8.89 4.01
CA LEU A 173 11.80 -9.80 3.75
C LEU A 173 11.36 -11.27 3.79
N LEU A 174 10.55 -11.66 4.78
CA LEU A 174 9.98 -13.01 4.84
C LEU A 174 9.10 -13.29 3.61
N GLN A 175 8.30 -12.33 3.17
CA GLN A 175 7.49 -12.47 1.96
C GLN A 175 8.36 -12.65 0.70
N THR A 176 9.46 -11.92 0.58
CA THR A 176 10.39 -12.12 -0.54
C THR A 176 11.06 -13.50 -0.49
N TYR A 177 11.38 -13.99 0.70
CA TYR A 177 11.96 -15.32 0.88
C TYR A 177 10.97 -16.41 0.48
N GLU A 178 9.71 -16.30 0.91
CA GLU A 178 8.63 -17.21 0.52
C GLU A 178 8.42 -17.24 -1.01
N TYR A 179 8.47 -16.07 -1.66
CA TYR A 179 8.37 -16.01 -3.12
C TYR A 179 9.56 -16.64 -3.86
N LEU A 180 10.77 -16.61 -3.29
CA LEU A 180 11.95 -17.25 -3.89
C LEU A 180 11.95 -18.77 -3.71
N GLU A 181 11.38 -19.27 -2.61
CA GLU A 181 11.29 -20.71 -2.33
C GLU A 181 10.01 -21.38 -2.86
N ALA A 182 9.09 -20.60 -3.42
CA ALA A 182 7.84 -21.10 -3.97
C ALA A 182 8.08 -22.20 -5.02
N SER A 183 7.40 -23.34 -4.86
CA SER A 183 7.43 -24.43 -5.84
C SER A 183 6.62 -24.14 -7.11
N PHE A 184 5.82 -23.08 -7.09
CA PHE A 184 4.95 -22.62 -8.17
C PHE A 184 5.19 -21.14 -8.47
N THR A 185 4.88 -20.75 -9.70
CA THR A 185 5.10 -19.43 -10.28
C THR A 185 3.79 -18.83 -10.79
N ILE A 186 3.80 -17.54 -11.14
CA ILE A 186 2.63 -16.87 -11.71
C ILE A 186 2.16 -17.46 -13.06
N THR A 187 3.01 -18.26 -13.71
CA THR A 187 2.68 -18.93 -14.97
C THR A 187 2.05 -20.32 -14.79
N ASP A 188 2.01 -20.85 -13.57
CA ASP A 188 1.51 -22.21 -13.29
C ASP A 188 -0.02 -22.30 -13.22
N SER A 189 -0.70 -21.52 -14.07
CA SER A 189 -2.16 -21.41 -14.22
C SER A 189 -2.91 -20.93 -12.96
N VAL A 190 -4.26 -20.98 -13.02
CA VAL A 190 -5.16 -20.57 -11.94
C VAL A 190 -5.26 -21.65 -10.89
#